data_AF-A0A811U9J2-F1
#
_entry.id   AF-A0A811U9J2-F1
#
_cell.length_a   1.000
_cell.length_b   1.000
_cell.length_c   1.000
_cell.angle_alpha   90.00
_cell.angle_beta   90.00
_cell.angle_gamma   90.00
#
_symmetry.space_group_name_H-M   'P 1'
#
loop_
_entity.id
_entity.type
_entity.pdbx_description
1 polymer ?
#
loop_
_entity_poly.entity_id
_entity_poly.type
_entity_poly.pdbx_seq_one_letter_code
_entity_poly.pdbx_strand_id
1 'polypeptide(L)'
;MKFALSLGILLICEFAITSGKDENKTFHATNEWQEINDGQGVPAGLHIRINLQTGKKEAKLLSDEEDEAKDHHRNEGALTNVGGNVYGTNLKETTNNNLENSNTLSPESLKKIKENFKTYNELKESYKELQQKFQTDAELITGLIAEYKNLSREERDHSLSLQEKIKVQLRILEDLDYLVHQIDNALWFIDMGGLEQIILPLVVNETNINLRVKAVRVLGALTHNNPKAQIKAFEKNVGSHLAQILLSSTNTEELSSALYAFGSLLRKFPLALQRILSTSGTQALIAVLEKECELKVKAKSLTLISDVIVEKKLVLSNYADSDNPLAAAQYAELNLAEWLKSNAFCETVDVLVSSKLYELLDQPDLVEYFITGLESSIEICQSVWSKNPQLRHTLLTIKNRYMYVQDEFRLEIAQQIERLIKDLYNSINHEEL
;
A
#
# COMPACT_ATOMS: atom_id res chain seq x y z
N MET A 1 70.34 34.20 -31.57
CA MET A 1 69.45 34.95 -30.65
C MET A 1 68.75 33.91 -29.78
N LYS A 2 69.28 33.51 -28.62
CA LYS A 2 69.34 34.21 -27.32
C LYS A 2 67.96 34.50 -26.70
N PHE A 3 67.80 33.94 -25.49
CA PHE A 3 66.79 34.10 -24.43
C PHE A 3 65.54 33.21 -24.52
N ALA A 4 65.12 32.43 -23.51
CA ALA A 4 65.74 32.04 -22.23
C ALA A 4 64.93 30.87 -21.60
N LEU A 5 65.66 29.92 -21.01
CA LEU A 5 65.42 29.07 -19.82
C LEU A 5 63.97 28.82 -19.37
N SER A 6 63.46 27.58 -19.33
CA SER A 6 63.80 26.45 -18.42
C SER A 6 63.62 26.74 -16.92
N LEU A 7 62.66 26.06 -16.26
CA LEU A 7 62.81 25.24 -15.05
C LEU A 7 61.43 25.08 -14.39
N GLY A 8 60.99 23.86 -14.12
CA GLY A 8 59.74 23.64 -13.39
C GLY A 8 59.33 22.20 -13.18
N ILE A 9 60.29 21.27 -13.05
CA ILE A 9 60.06 19.94 -12.47
C ILE A 9 61.21 19.68 -11.49
N LEU A 10 60.85 19.16 -10.32
CA LEU A 10 61.63 18.83 -9.12
C LEU A 10 61.94 19.97 -8.15
N LEU A 11 61.13 20.07 -7.09
CA LEU A 11 61.64 19.97 -5.71
C LEU A 11 60.49 19.67 -4.74
N ILE A 12 60.49 18.42 -4.28
CA ILE A 12 59.73 17.90 -3.15
C ILE A 12 60.45 18.31 -1.87
N CYS A 13 59.68 18.69 -0.85
CA CYS A 13 60.02 18.73 0.59
C CYS A 13 61.12 19.70 1.06
N GLU A 14 60.75 20.79 1.72
CA GLU A 14 60.56 20.84 3.19
C GLU A 14 60.04 22.22 3.65
N PHE A 15 59.04 22.18 4.53
CA PHE A 15 58.75 23.08 5.65
C PHE A 15 59.27 24.54 5.61
N ALA A 16 58.35 25.51 5.59
CA ALA A 16 57.94 26.21 6.81
C ALA A 16 57.03 27.43 6.53
N ILE A 17 55.78 27.32 6.99
CA ILE A 17 55.02 28.34 7.73
C ILE A 17 54.78 29.69 7.03
N THR A 18 53.59 29.86 6.45
CA THR A 18 52.81 31.09 6.65
C THR A 18 51.32 30.80 6.84
N SER A 19 50.95 30.73 8.12
CA SER A 19 49.65 31.11 8.70
C SER A 19 48.39 30.34 8.28
N GLY A 20 48.26 29.12 8.83
CA GLY A 20 46.95 28.67 9.30
C GLY A 20 46.50 29.61 10.41
N LYS A 21 45.42 30.35 10.15
CA LYS A 21 44.62 30.99 11.19
C LYS A 21 43.28 30.28 11.22
N ASP A 22 43.28 29.07 11.78
CA ASP A 22 42.08 28.40 12.27
C ASP A 22 41.52 29.24 13.41
N GLU A 23 40.77 30.29 13.06
CA GLU A 23 39.78 30.83 13.96
C GLU A 23 38.53 29.97 13.77
N ASN A 24 38.51 28.80 14.42
CA ASN A 24 37.32 27.98 14.59
C ASN A 24 36.35 28.75 15.51
N LYS A 25 35.75 29.81 14.96
CA LYS A 25 34.85 30.73 15.67
C LYS A 25 33.56 30.00 15.95
N THR A 26 33.34 29.68 17.22
CA THR A 26 32.03 29.29 17.73
C THR A 26 30.97 30.24 17.18
N PHE A 27 29.89 29.69 16.63
CA PHE A 27 28.77 30.47 16.13
C PHE A 27 28.14 31.29 17.26
N HIS A 28 28.18 32.62 17.15
CA HIS A 28 27.56 33.55 18.11
C HIS A 28 26.16 33.89 17.63
N ALA A 29 25.19 33.14 18.13
CA ALA A 29 23.79 33.30 17.73
C ALA A 29 23.17 34.61 18.23
N THR A 30 22.26 35.16 17.43
CA THR A 30 21.34 36.24 17.80
C THR A 30 19.89 35.75 17.67
N ASN A 31 18.91 36.59 18.00
CA ASN A 31 17.47 36.26 17.83
C ASN A 31 17.00 36.28 16.37
N GLU A 32 17.88 36.66 15.43
CA GLU A 32 17.60 36.66 13.99
C GLU A 32 18.35 35.52 13.29
N TRP A 33 17.85 35.08 12.14
CA TRP A 33 18.46 34.01 11.37
C TRP A 33 19.81 34.44 10.79
N GLN A 34 20.87 33.72 11.15
CA GLN A 34 22.22 33.97 10.66
C GLN A 34 22.79 32.72 9.99
N GLU A 35 23.48 32.91 8.87
CA GLU A 35 24.11 31.83 8.10
C GLU A 35 25.25 31.16 8.88
N ILE A 36 25.29 29.83 8.84
CA ILE A 36 26.34 29.00 9.43
C ILE A 36 27.34 28.65 8.31
N ASN A 37 28.60 29.04 8.49
CA ASN A 37 29.65 28.72 7.52
C ASN A 37 30.08 27.24 7.62
N ASP A 38 30.58 26.70 6.50
CA ASP A 38 31.08 25.32 6.46
C ASP A 38 32.26 25.13 7.42
N GLY A 39 32.16 24.12 8.28
CA GLY A 39 33.16 23.81 9.31
C GLY A 39 33.01 24.59 10.63
N GLN A 40 32.04 25.51 10.73
CA GLN A 40 31.81 26.29 11.95
C GLN A 40 31.11 25.48 13.05
N GLY A 41 31.65 25.50 14.27
CA GLY A 41 31.04 24.84 15.43
C GLY A 41 29.79 25.57 15.94
N VAL A 42 28.67 24.84 16.07
CA VAL A 42 27.37 25.38 16.49
C VAL A 42 27.08 24.94 17.95
N PRO A 43 26.91 25.89 18.90
CA PRO A 43 26.50 25.57 20.27
C PRO A 43 25.16 24.83 20.35
N ALA A 44 25.01 23.94 21.34
CA ALA A 44 23.74 23.28 21.62
C ALA A 44 22.68 24.30 22.09
N GLY A 45 21.41 24.10 21.69
CA GLY A 45 20.28 24.95 22.09
C GLY A 45 19.84 25.99 21.05
N LEU A 46 20.45 26.01 19.87
CA LEU A 46 20.06 26.92 18.78
C LEU A 46 18.99 26.30 17.88
N HIS A 47 18.10 27.12 17.34
CA HIS A 47 17.19 26.70 16.27
C HIS A 47 17.96 26.73 14.95
N ILE A 48 18.16 25.55 14.34
CA ILE A 48 18.85 25.40 13.06
C ILE A 48 17.83 25.08 11.96
N ARG A 49 17.93 25.73 10.80
CA ARG A 49 17.16 25.39 9.60
C ARG A 49 18.03 25.39 8.36
N ILE A 50 17.51 24.79 7.28
CA ILE A 50 18.03 24.97 5.92
C ILE A 50 17.05 25.89 5.19
N ASN A 51 17.56 27.02 4.70
CA ASN A 51 16.75 27.94 3.90
C ASN A 51 16.54 27.32 2.51
N LEU A 52 15.30 26.97 2.18
CA LEU A 52 14.98 26.26 0.93
C LEU A 52 15.18 27.10 -0.34
N GLN A 53 15.23 28.43 -0.23
CA GLN A 53 15.47 29.31 -1.37
C GLN A 53 16.96 29.49 -1.66
N THR A 54 17.81 29.48 -0.62
CA THR A 54 19.25 29.72 -0.74
C THR A 54 20.11 28.47 -0.59
N GLY A 55 19.54 27.37 -0.07
CA GLY A 55 20.24 26.12 0.24
C GLY A 55 21.17 26.19 1.46
N LYS A 56 21.24 27.34 2.14
CA LYS A 56 22.20 27.61 3.23
C LYS A 56 21.65 27.21 4.60
N LYS A 57 22.55 26.76 5.48
CA LYS A 57 22.23 26.47 6.89
C LYS A 57 22.19 27.77 7.66
N GLU A 58 21.14 27.99 8.44
CA GLU A 58 20.97 29.18 9.27
C GLU A 58 20.65 28.77 10.71
N ALA A 59 21.10 29.55 11.69
CA ALA A 59 20.76 29.36 13.10
C ALA A 59 20.37 30.67 13.79
N LYS A 60 19.51 30.57 14.81
CA LYS A 60 19.15 31.66 15.73
C LYS A 60 18.93 31.17 17.15
N LEU A 61 18.97 32.08 18.12
CA LEU A 61 18.46 31.88 19.48
C LEU A 61 16.93 31.83 19.46
N LEU A 62 16.39 30.97 20.30
CA LEU A 62 14.95 30.93 20.58
C LEU A 62 14.65 32.02 21.60
N SER A 63 13.60 32.81 21.36
CA SER A 63 13.02 33.64 22.40
C SER A 63 12.20 32.75 23.34
N ASP A 64 12.01 33.21 24.58
CA ASP A 64 11.21 32.48 25.58
C ASP A 64 9.77 32.17 25.07
N GLU A 65 9.21 33.04 24.21
CA GLU A 65 7.91 32.84 23.55
C GLU A 65 7.93 31.75 22.45
N GLU A 66 9.07 31.54 21.78
CA GLU A 66 9.23 30.53 20.72
C GLU A 66 9.60 29.14 21.28
N ASP A 67 10.21 29.08 22.46
CA ASP A 67 10.46 27.83 23.18
C ASP A 67 9.17 27.19 23.70
N GLU A 68 8.20 28.00 24.15
CA GLU A 68 6.86 27.53 24.55
C GLU A 68 6.05 26.97 23.35
N ALA A 69 6.23 27.54 22.15
CA ALA A 69 5.57 27.08 20.93
C ALA A 69 6.11 25.72 20.41
N LYS A 70 7.34 25.34 20.79
CA LYS A 70 7.95 24.05 20.37
C LYS A 70 7.43 22.84 21.14
N ASP A 71 6.97 23.02 22.37
CA ASP A 71 6.40 21.92 23.15
C ASP A 71 5.06 21.45 22.59
N HIS A 72 4.33 22.31 21.87
CA HIS A 72 3.08 21.94 21.21
C HIS A 72 3.26 21.21 19.86
N HIS A 73 4.40 21.36 19.16
CA HIS A 73 4.63 20.78 17.83
C HIS A 73 5.57 19.56 17.81
N ARG A 74 6.14 19.15 18.95
CA ARG A 74 6.98 17.94 19.03
C ARG A 74 6.22 16.61 18.92
N ASN A 75 4.89 16.64 18.98
CA ASN A 75 4.06 15.42 19.02
C ASN A 75 3.64 14.85 17.65
N GLU A 76 3.98 15.48 16.52
CA GLU A 76 3.54 14.97 15.19
C GLU A 76 4.63 14.22 14.39
N GLY A 77 5.85 14.07 14.93
CA GLY A 77 6.97 13.43 14.24
C GLY A 77 7.59 12.22 14.95
N ALA A 78 7.05 11.76 16.07
CA ALA A 78 7.58 10.62 16.80
C ALA A 78 6.97 9.31 16.31
N LEU A 79 7.81 8.41 15.78
CA LEU A 79 7.49 7.01 15.52
C LEU A 79 6.93 6.35 16.79
N THR A 80 5.61 6.23 16.89
CA THR A 80 4.92 5.49 17.94
C THR A 80 4.87 4.01 17.59
N ASN A 81 5.94 3.28 17.91
CA ASN A 81 5.87 1.82 17.97
C ASN A 81 5.32 1.41 19.34
N VAL A 82 3.99 1.36 19.48
CA VAL A 82 3.31 0.89 20.70
C VAL A 82 3.08 -0.61 20.58
N GLY A 83 4.15 -1.38 20.79
CA GLY A 83 4.07 -2.83 21.00
C GLY A 83 3.53 -3.13 22.40
N GLY A 84 2.20 -3.15 22.56
CA GLY A 84 1.56 -3.58 23.80
C GLY A 84 0.08 -3.22 23.89
N ASN A 85 -0.79 -4.19 23.59
CA ASN A 85 -2.20 -4.28 24.03
C ASN A 85 -2.99 -2.96 24.12
N VAL A 86 -3.30 -2.33 22.98
CA VAL A 86 -4.37 -1.32 22.90
C VAL A 86 -5.14 -1.46 21.59
N TYR A 87 -6.03 -2.45 21.50
CA TYR A 87 -7.21 -2.34 20.62
C TYR A 87 -8.42 -2.83 21.40
N GLY A 88 -8.82 -2.03 22.40
CA GLY A 88 -9.94 -2.37 23.25
C GLY A 88 -10.13 -1.53 24.50
N THR A 89 -9.82 -0.23 24.50
CA THR A 89 -10.35 0.69 25.51
C THR A 89 -10.43 2.11 24.95
N ASN A 90 -11.58 2.75 25.15
CA ASN A 90 -11.86 4.13 24.81
C ASN A 90 -10.84 5.09 25.45
N LEU A 91 -9.94 5.70 24.66
CA LEU A 91 -9.23 6.92 25.06
C LEU A 91 -10.01 8.17 24.63
N LYS A 92 -11.28 8.23 25.06
CA LYS A 92 -12.09 9.45 25.02
C LYS A 92 -12.68 9.69 26.41
N GLU A 93 -11.83 9.82 27.43
CA GLU A 93 -12.26 10.27 28.75
C GLU A 93 -11.04 10.57 29.64
N THR A 94 -10.24 11.59 29.30
CA THR A 94 -9.43 12.40 30.26
C THR A 94 -8.63 13.50 29.55
N THR A 95 -9.31 14.37 28.82
CA THR A 95 -8.72 15.70 28.47
C THR A 95 -9.82 16.75 28.44
N ASN A 96 -10.57 16.82 29.53
CA ASN A 96 -11.33 18.01 29.89
C ASN A 96 -10.87 18.39 31.30
N ASN A 97 -9.82 19.21 31.38
CA ASN A 97 -9.64 20.13 32.48
C ASN A 97 -9.04 21.40 31.90
N ASN A 98 -9.88 22.43 31.85
CA ASN A 98 -9.57 23.81 31.52
C ASN A 98 -8.33 24.26 32.31
N LEU A 99 -7.29 24.68 31.59
CA LEU A 99 -6.26 25.56 32.10
C LEU A 99 -6.30 26.83 31.24
N GLU A 100 -7.34 27.62 31.46
CA GLU A 100 -7.31 29.03 31.10
C GLU A 100 -6.31 29.75 32.02
N ASN A 101 -5.35 30.42 31.39
CA ASN A 101 -4.59 31.59 31.84
C ASN A 101 -4.74 32.01 33.32
N SER A 102 -3.74 31.66 34.14
CA SER A 102 -3.38 32.48 35.31
C SER A 102 -1.88 32.41 35.59
N ASN A 103 -1.19 33.55 35.48
CA ASN A 103 0.25 33.73 35.74
C ASN A 103 0.63 33.70 37.23
N THR A 104 0.08 32.76 38.00
CA THR A 104 0.43 32.56 39.40
C THR A 104 0.42 31.08 39.73
N LEU A 105 1.56 30.42 39.47
CA LEU A 105 1.84 29.09 40.00
C LEU A 105 1.85 29.13 41.53
N SER A 106 0.83 28.56 42.16
CA SER A 106 0.79 28.43 43.62
C SER A 106 1.92 27.50 44.10
N PRO A 107 2.39 27.65 45.35
CA PRO A 107 3.38 26.74 45.95
C PRO A 107 2.93 25.26 45.93
N GLU A 108 1.62 25.00 45.92
CA GLU A 108 1.05 23.66 45.84
C GLU A 108 1.13 23.07 44.42
N SER A 109 0.95 23.91 43.39
CA SER A 109 1.12 23.52 41.98
C SER A 109 2.57 23.13 41.68
N LEU A 110 3.53 23.88 42.22
CA LEU A 110 4.97 23.59 42.09
C LEU A 110 5.38 22.31 42.85
N LYS A 111 4.72 22.00 43.97
CA LYS A 111 4.91 20.73 44.70
C LYS A 111 4.43 19.54 43.87
N LYS A 112 3.23 19.61 43.29
CA LYS A 112 2.70 18.57 42.41
C LYS A 112 3.56 18.35 41.17
N ILE A 113 4.10 19.42 40.58
CA ILE A 113 5.02 19.32 39.45
C ILE A 113 6.30 18.59 39.89
N LYS A 114 6.92 18.98 41.01
CA LYS A 114 8.12 18.29 41.54
C LYS A 114 7.87 16.85 41.95
N GLU A 115 6.68 16.52 42.45
CA GLU A 115 6.27 15.14 42.79
C GLU A 115 6.08 14.27 41.54
N ASN A 116 5.73 14.87 40.40
CA ASN A 116 5.52 14.17 39.12
C ASN A 116 6.79 14.12 38.24
N PHE A 117 7.87 14.82 38.61
CA PHE A 117 9.14 14.77 37.89
C PHE A 117 9.88 13.49 38.25
N LYS A 118 9.85 12.52 37.32
CA LYS A 118 10.65 11.29 37.43
C LYS A 118 12.13 11.64 37.55
N THR A 119 12.81 11.01 38.51
CA THR A 119 14.24 11.23 38.70
C THR A 119 15.03 10.70 37.49
N TYR A 120 16.25 11.22 37.25
CA TYR A 120 17.11 10.73 36.15
C TYR A 120 17.32 9.21 36.21
N ASN A 121 17.40 8.64 37.43
CA ASN A 121 17.54 7.19 37.63
C ASN A 121 16.24 6.45 37.28
N GLU A 122 15.07 6.97 37.64
CA GLU A 122 13.77 6.41 37.23
C GLU A 122 13.57 6.50 35.71
N LEU A 123 13.99 7.59 35.09
CA LEU A 123 13.99 7.74 33.64
C LEU A 123 14.93 6.71 32.98
N LYS A 124 16.12 6.53 33.51
CA LYS A 124 17.09 5.52 33.03
C LYS A 124 16.58 4.09 33.17
N GLU A 125 15.94 3.75 34.29
CA GLU A 125 15.31 2.44 34.47
C GLU A 125 14.10 2.27 33.54
N SER A 126 13.23 3.28 33.41
CA SER A 126 12.10 3.23 32.47
C SER A 126 12.55 3.11 31.00
N TYR A 127 13.65 3.77 30.63
CA TYR A 127 14.27 3.63 29.30
C TYR A 127 14.87 2.25 29.08
N LYS A 128 15.51 1.68 30.10
CA LYS A 128 16.07 0.32 30.06
C LYS A 128 14.97 -0.73 29.99
N GLU A 129 13.88 -0.56 30.72
CA GLU A 129 12.68 -1.39 30.62
C GLU A 129 12.03 -1.28 29.23
N LEU A 130 12.00 -0.08 28.64
CA LEU A 130 11.46 0.15 27.29
C LEU A 130 12.36 -0.51 26.23
N GLN A 131 13.69 -0.40 26.37
CA GLN A 131 14.64 -1.09 25.49
C GLN A 131 14.52 -2.62 25.60
N GLN A 132 14.28 -3.17 26.80
CA GLN A 132 14.06 -4.60 26.98
C GLN A 132 12.76 -5.12 26.37
N LYS A 133 11.78 -4.23 26.13
CA LYS A 133 10.51 -4.55 25.48
C LYS A 133 10.54 -4.34 23.98
N PHE A 134 11.65 -3.87 23.41
CA PHE A 134 11.76 -3.72 21.97
C PHE A 134 11.91 -5.10 21.33
N GLN A 135 10.86 -5.52 20.63
CA GLN A 135 10.87 -6.72 19.81
C GLN A 135 11.04 -6.30 18.36
N THR A 136 11.87 -7.03 17.63
CA THR A 136 11.92 -6.90 16.18
C THR A 136 10.65 -7.47 15.56
N ASP A 137 10.26 -7.01 14.37
CA ASP A 137 9.11 -7.56 13.65
C ASP A 137 9.26 -9.07 13.42
N ALA A 138 10.47 -9.57 13.17
CA ALA A 138 10.77 -10.99 13.03
C ALA A 138 10.48 -11.77 14.32
N GLU A 139 10.87 -11.24 15.49
CA GLU A 139 10.56 -11.85 16.80
C GLU A 139 9.06 -11.81 17.08
N LEU A 140 8.39 -10.69 16.77
CA LEU A 140 6.95 -10.53 16.93
C LEU A 140 6.19 -11.56 16.07
N ILE A 141 6.54 -11.68 14.79
CA ILE A 141 5.96 -12.67 13.86
C ILE A 141 6.18 -14.09 14.39
N THR A 142 7.39 -14.39 14.86
CA THR A 142 7.71 -15.71 15.42
C THR A 142 6.86 -16.01 16.66
N GLY A 143 6.65 -14.99 17.52
CA GLY A 143 5.76 -15.05 18.68
C GLY A 143 4.30 -15.30 18.28
N LEU A 144 3.78 -14.58 17.29
CA LEU A 144 2.41 -14.75 16.77
C LEU A 144 2.19 -16.16 16.19
N ILE A 145 3.16 -16.69 15.45
CA ILE A 145 3.09 -18.06 14.92
C ILE A 145 3.08 -19.09 16.07
N ALA A 146 3.91 -18.89 17.09
CA ALA A 146 3.96 -19.77 18.25
C ALA A 146 2.65 -19.73 19.05
N GLU A 147 2.10 -18.53 19.27
CA GLU A 147 0.81 -18.33 19.93
C GLU A 147 -0.30 -19.06 19.18
N TYR A 148 -0.39 -18.88 17.85
CA TYR A 148 -1.39 -19.56 17.03
C TYR A 148 -1.30 -21.09 17.15
N LYS A 149 -0.09 -21.65 17.15
CA LYS A 149 0.15 -23.09 17.30
C LYS A 149 -0.29 -23.62 18.67
N ASN A 150 -0.11 -22.83 19.72
CA ASN A 150 -0.46 -23.22 21.08
C ASN A 150 -1.99 -23.30 21.27
N LEU A 151 -2.77 -22.45 20.58
CA LEU A 151 -4.24 -22.54 20.58
C LEU A 151 -4.77 -23.89 20.09
N SER A 152 -4.01 -24.54 19.21
CA SER A 152 -4.35 -25.86 18.65
C SER A 152 -3.93 -27.02 19.55
N ARG A 153 -3.05 -26.80 20.54
CA ARG A 153 -2.46 -27.82 21.42
C ARG A 153 -3.01 -27.81 22.85
N GLU A 154 -3.66 -26.73 23.27
CA GLU A 154 -4.29 -26.61 24.59
C GLU A 154 -5.57 -27.49 24.68
N GLU A 155 -5.35 -28.77 24.95
CA GLU A 155 -6.39 -29.74 25.32
C GLU A 155 -6.48 -29.97 26.84
N ARG A 156 -5.59 -29.39 27.65
CA ARG A 156 -5.47 -29.76 29.07
C ARG A 156 -5.18 -28.54 29.96
N ASP A 157 -6.26 -27.97 30.52
CA ASP A 157 -6.44 -27.56 31.93
C ASP A 157 -7.30 -26.30 32.15
N HIS A 158 -7.58 -25.50 31.12
CA HIS A 158 -8.69 -24.52 31.07
C HIS A 158 -8.93 -24.18 29.60
N SER A 159 -9.69 -25.02 28.88
CA SER A 159 -9.87 -24.83 27.44
C SER A 159 -10.62 -23.54 27.16
N LEU A 160 -9.98 -22.59 26.47
CA LEU A 160 -10.66 -21.43 25.88
C LEU A 160 -11.90 -21.90 25.12
N SER A 161 -13.01 -21.20 25.28
CA SER A 161 -14.21 -21.47 24.47
C SER A 161 -13.88 -21.28 22.98
N LEU A 162 -14.64 -21.95 22.10
CA LEU A 162 -14.46 -21.81 20.66
C LEU A 162 -14.50 -20.33 20.21
N GLN A 163 -15.36 -19.53 20.83
CA GLN A 163 -15.48 -18.10 20.53
C GLN A 163 -14.24 -17.30 20.95
N GLU A 164 -13.64 -17.63 22.10
CA GLU A 164 -12.39 -17.00 22.54
C GLU A 164 -11.23 -17.41 21.61
N LYS A 165 -11.16 -18.69 21.21
CA LYS A 165 -10.16 -19.16 20.24
C LYS A 165 -10.26 -18.39 18.92
N ILE A 166 -11.46 -18.25 18.36
CA ILE A 166 -11.69 -17.49 17.12
C ILE A 166 -11.28 -16.02 17.30
N LYS A 167 -11.58 -15.39 18.44
CA LYS A 167 -11.17 -14.00 18.71
C LYS A 167 -9.64 -13.86 18.74
N VAL A 168 -8.93 -14.78 19.39
CA VAL A 168 -7.46 -14.76 19.41
C VAL A 168 -6.89 -14.99 18.01
N GLN A 169 -7.44 -15.97 17.27
CA GLN A 169 -7.02 -16.22 15.88
C GLN A 169 -7.24 -14.99 14.98
N LEU A 170 -8.40 -14.32 15.09
CA LEU A 170 -8.68 -13.10 14.33
C LEU A 170 -7.70 -11.99 14.67
N ARG A 171 -7.39 -11.78 15.95
CA ARG A 171 -6.39 -10.80 16.38
C ARG A 171 -5.01 -11.13 15.80
N ILE A 172 -4.57 -12.38 15.90
CA ILE A 172 -3.28 -12.80 15.33
C ILE A 172 -3.24 -12.55 13.82
N LEU A 173 -4.31 -12.88 13.10
CA LEU A 173 -4.39 -12.63 11.66
C LEU A 173 -4.39 -11.13 11.33
N GLU A 174 -4.98 -10.28 12.16
CA GLU A 174 -4.92 -8.82 12.02
C GLU A 174 -3.48 -8.31 12.17
N ASP A 175 -2.79 -8.74 13.22
CA ASP A 175 -1.41 -8.35 13.50
C ASP A 175 -0.48 -8.84 12.37
N LEU A 176 -0.70 -10.06 11.88
CA LEU A 176 0.03 -10.59 10.73
C LEU A 176 -0.27 -9.81 9.45
N ASP A 177 -1.53 -9.46 9.16
CA ASP A 177 -1.91 -8.65 7.98
C ASP A 177 -1.10 -7.36 7.94
N TYR A 178 -1.02 -6.64 9.07
CA TYR A 178 -0.20 -5.44 9.18
C TYR A 178 1.29 -5.69 8.90
N LEU A 179 1.88 -6.67 9.59
CA LEU A 179 3.34 -6.90 9.55
C LEU A 179 3.84 -7.37 8.18
N VAL A 180 3.07 -8.22 7.50
CA VAL A 180 3.50 -8.86 6.24
C VAL A 180 3.39 -7.96 5.00
N HIS A 181 2.93 -6.71 5.15
CA HIS A 181 3.06 -5.72 4.08
C HIS A 181 4.53 -5.38 3.78
N GLN A 182 5.41 -5.55 4.76
CA GLN A 182 6.85 -5.43 4.55
C GLN A 182 7.41 -6.73 3.94
N ILE A 183 8.18 -6.60 2.86
CA ILE A 183 8.67 -7.75 2.08
C ILE A 183 9.51 -8.70 2.93
N ASP A 184 10.41 -8.19 3.78
CA ASP A 184 11.27 -9.02 4.62
C ASP A 184 10.47 -9.78 5.68
N ASN A 185 9.47 -9.12 6.29
CA ASN A 185 8.55 -9.74 7.24
C ASN A 185 7.69 -10.83 6.60
N ALA A 186 7.20 -10.59 5.38
CA ALA A 186 6.45 -11.59 4.61
C ALA A 186 7.29 -12.84 4.35
N LEU A 187 8.54 -12.66 3.94
CA LEU A 187 9.46 -13.77 3.69
C LEU A 187 9.81 -14.50 4.98
N TRP A 188 10.07 -13.77 6.07
CA TRP A 188 10.29 -14.38 7.38
C TRP A 188 9.11 -15.23 7.83
N PHE A 189 7.88 -14.71 7.71
CA PHE A 189 6.66 -15.45 8.02
C PHE A 189 6.55 -16.76 7.21
N ILE A 190 6.86 -16.71 5.92
CA ILE A 190 6.87 -17.88 5.03
C ILE A 190 7.97 -18.86 5.44
N ASP A 191 9.19 -18.38 5.72
CA ASP A 191 10.33 -19.22 6.10
C ASP A 191 10.10 -19.91 7.46
N MET A 192 9.37 -19.26 8.38
CA MET A 192 8.91 -19.88 9.63
C MET A 192 7.71 -20.84 9.43
N GLY A 193 7.30 -21.06 8.19
CA GLY A 193 6.24 -21.97 7.76
C GLY A 193 4.84 -21.47 8.10
N GLY A 194 4.65 -20.16 8.28
CA GLY A 194 3.35 -19.55 8.55
C GLY A 194 2.35 -19.73 7.41
N LEU A 195 2.81 -19.74 6.16
CA LEU A 195 1.97 -19.99 4.99
C LEU A 195 1.31 -21.38 5.08
N GLU A 196 2.09 -22.44 5.28
CA GLU A 196 1.58 -23.81 5.30
C GLU A 196 0.87 -24.19 6.60
N GLN A 197 1.30 -23.64 7.74
CA GLN A 197 0.79 -24.05 9.05
C GLN A 197 -0.40 -23.22 9.52
N ILE A 198 -0.58 -22.00 9.01
CA ILE A 198 -1.65 -21.08 9.42
C ILE A 198 -2.54 -20.74 8.24
N ILE A 199 -1.98 -20.17 7.17
CA ILE A 199 -2.79 -19.57 6.11
C ILE A 199 -3.49 -20.63 5.26
N LEU A 200 -2.78 -21.65 4.75
CA LEU A 200 -3.38 -22.67 3.89
C LEU A 200 -4.51 -23.45 4.58
N PRO A 201 -4.36 -23.95 5.84
CA PRO A 201 -5.46 -24.62 6.53
C PRO A 201 -6.70 -23.73 6.66
N LEU A 202 -6.51 -22.44 6.94
CA LEU A 202 -7.61 -21.48 7.03
C LEU A 202 -8.26 -21.22 5.67
N VAL A 203 -7.49 -21.06 4.60
CA VAL A 203 -8.04 -20.81 3.26
C VAL A 203 -8.83 -22.03 2.74
N VAL A 204 -8.36 -23.24 3.02
CA VAL A 204 -8.89 -24.48 2.41
C VAL A 204 -9.98 -25.15 3.25
N ASN A 205 -9.81 -25.23 4.57
CA ASN A 205 -10.61 -26.12 5.43
C ASN A 205 -11.45 -25.40 6.49
N GLU A 206 -11.23 -24.11 6.72
CA GLU A 206 -11.99 -23.38 7.74
C GLU A 206 -13.46 -23.22 7.32
N THR A 207 -14.36 -23.16 8.28
CA THR A 207 -15.80 -22.94 8.07
C THR A 207 -16.24 -21.55 8.52
N ASN A 208 -15.50 -20.94 9.45
CA ASN A 208 -15.72 -19.58 9.88
C ASN A 208 -15.32 -18.57 8.80
N ILE A 209 -16.32 -17.87 8.25
CA ILE A 209 -16.13 -16.90 7.18
C ILE A 209 -15.17 -15.76 7.54
N ASN A 210 -15.19 -15.28 8.78
CA ASN A 210 -14.33 -14.16 9.20
C ASN A 210 -12.86 -14.57 9.23
N LEU A 211 -12.57 -15.78 9.71
CA LEU A 211 -11.21 -16.34 9.70
C LEU A 211 -10.72 -16.56 8.27
N ARG A 212 -11.58 -17.09 7.38
CA ARG A 212 -11.25 -17.24 5.96
C ARG A 212 -10.93 -15.91 5.30
N VAL A 213 -11.81 -14.92 5.47
CA VAL A 213 -11.63 -13.56 4.94
C VAL A 213 -10.29 -12.97 5.42
N LYS A 214 -9.98 -13.07 6.71
CA LYS A 214 -8.72 -12.54 7.27
C LYS A 214 -7.50 -13.32 6.78
N ALA A 215 -7.54 -14.64 6.72
CA ALA A 215 -6.44 -15.45 6.18
C ALA A 215 -6.16 -15.15 4.70
N VAL A 216 -7.22 -14.98 3.90
CA VAL A 216 -7.09 -14.60 2.49
C VAL A 216 -6.55 -13.18 2.34
N ARG A 217 -6.90 -12.23 3.23
CA ARG A 217 -6.28 -10.89 3.25
C ARG A 217 -4.78 -10.96 3.52
N VAL A 218 -4.37 -11.68 4.56
CA VAL A 218 -2.94 -11.91 4.88
C VAL A 218 -2.20 -12.52 3.70
N LEU A 219 -2.81 -13.50 3.02
CA LEU A 219 -2.25 -14.10 1.79
C LEU A 219 -2.07 -13.08 0.66
N GLY A 220 -3.03 -12.15 0.50
CA GLY A 220 -2.92 -11.06 -0.46
C GLY A 220 -1.80 -10.08 -0.11
N ALA A 221 -1.66 -9.70 1.16
CA ALA A 221 -0.57 -8.84 1.62
C ALA A 221 0.80 -9.51 1.44
N LEU A 222 0.92 -10.80 1.78
CA LEU A 222 2.15 -11.59 1.59
C LEU A 222 2.66 -11.56 0.15
N THR A 223 1.75 -11.68 -0.82
CA THR A 223 2.08 -11.82 -2.25
C THR A 223 2.12 -10.48 -2.99
N HIS A 224 1.61 -9.40 -2.41
CA HIS A 224 1.51 -8.11 -3.06
C HIS A 224 2.89 -7.52 -3.36
N ASN A 225 3.20 -7.30 -4.64
CA ASN A 225 4.50 -6.79 -5.10
C ASN A 225 5.71 -7.55 -4.53
N ASN A 226 5.55 -8.85 -4.21
CA ASN A 226 6.59 -9.69 -3.62
C ASN A 226 6.79 -10.97 -4.45
N PRO A 227 7.67 -10.96 -5.47
CA PRO A 227 7.85 -12.10 -6.37
C PRO A 227 8.26 -13.40 -5.68
N LYS A 228 9.07 -13.33 -4.62
CA LYS A 228 9.48 -14.52 -3.86
C LYS A 228 8.30 -15.16 -3.13
N ALA A 229 7.46 -14.35 -2.50
CA ALA A 229 6.23 -14.84 -1.86
C ALA A 229 5.19 -15.32 -2.88
N GLN A 230 5.05 -14.64 -4.02
CA GLN A 230 4.21 -15.09 -5.14
C GLN A 230 4.62 -16.50 -5.60
N ILE A 231 5.92 -16.76 -5.81
CA ILE A 231 6.43 -18.07 -6.20
C ILE A 231 6.08 -19.12 -5.14
N LYS A 232 6.30 -18.83 -3.85
CA LYS A 232 5.97 -19.76 -2.76
C LYS A 232 4.48 -20.08 -2.69
N ALA A 233 3.61 -19.08 -2.80
CA ALA A 233 2.17 -19.28 -2.84
C ALA A 233 1.74 -20.08 -4.08
N PHE A 234 2.34 -19.80 -5.24
CA PHE A 234 2.09 -20.51 -6.49
C PHE A 234 2.47 -22.00 -6.39
N GLU A 235 3.65 -22.32 -5.83
CA GLU A 235 4.13 -23.70 -5.60
C GLU A 235 3.18 -24.51 -4.69
N LYS A 236 2.41 -23.84 -3.83
CA LYS A 236 1.41 -24.45 -2.94
C LYS A 236 -0.01 -24.50 -3.53
N ASN A 237 -0.15 -24.25 -4.83
CA ASN A 237 -1.42 -24.26 -5.55
C ASN A 237 -2.46 -23.25 -5.00
N VAL A 238 -2.01 -22.14 -4.41
CA VAL A 238 -2.91 -21.12 -3.85
C VAL A 238 -3.88 -20.58 -4.91
N GLY A 239 -3.42 -20.43 -6.16
CA GLY A 239 -4.25 -19.94 -7.26
C GLY A 239 -5.54 -20.74 -7.46
N SER A 240 -5.46 -22.08 -7.45
CA SER A 240 -6.64 -22.93 -7.62
C SER A 240 -7.63 -22.79 -6.45
N HIS A 241 -7.12 -22.66 -5.23
CA HIS A 241 -7.98 -22.46 -4.05
C HIS A 241 -8.69 -21.11 -4.10
N LEU A 242 -7.99 -20.04 -4.48
CA LEU A 242 -8.60 -18.72 -4.66
C LEU A 242 -9.65 -18.71 -5.78
N ALA A 243 -9.36 -19.34 -6.92
CA ALA A 243 -10.33 -19.50 -8.00
C ALA A 243 -11.58 -20.26 -7.53
N GLN A 244 -11.42 -21.31 -6.71
CA GLN A 244 -12.54 -22.02 -6.12
C GLN A 244 -13.38 -21.13 -5.20
N ILE A 245 -12.74 -20.30 -4.36
CA ILE A 245 -13.45 -19.34 -3.49
C ILE A 245 -14.27 -18.35 -4.32
N LEU A 246 -13.68 -17.80 -5.38
CA LEU A 246 -14.37 -16.88 -6.29
C LEU A 246 -15.57 -17.56 -6.97
N LEU A 247 -15.45 -18.84 -7.34
CA LEU A 247 -16.55 -19.60 -7.94
C LEU A 247 -17.67 -19.93 -6.94
N SER A 248 -17.34 -20.35 -5.70
CA SER A 248 -18.33 -20.90 -4.77
C SER A 248 -18.89 -19.89 -3.76
N SER A 249 -18.13 -18.86 -3.38
CA SER A 249 -18.55 -17.95 -2.30
C SER A 249 -19.68 -17.03 -2.75
N THR A 250 -20.60 -16.75 -1.82
CA THR A 250 -21.67 -15.73 -1.95
C THR A 250 -21.42 -14.54 -1.02
N ASN A 251 -20.38 -14.58 -0.19
CA ASN A 251 -20.06 -13.52 0.74
C ASN A 251 -19.22 -12.44 0.06
N THR A 252 -19.74 -11.20 0.04
CA THR A 252 -19.09 -10.05 -0.62
C THR A 252 -17.68 -9.77 -0.09
N GLU A 253 -17.45 -9.85 1.22
CA GLU A 253 -16.14 -9.57 1.81
C GLU A 253 -15.10 -10.62 1.45
N GLU A 254 -15.53 -11.88 1.40
CA GLU A 254 -14.70 -12.99 0.97
C GLU A 254 -14.33 -12.89 -0.50
N LEU A 255 -15.30 -12.60 -1.39
CA LEU A 255 -15.03 -12.36 -2.80
C LEU A 255 -14.05 -11.19 -2.99
N SER A 256 -14.27 -10.09 -2.27
CA SER A 256 -13.40 -8.91 -2.29
C SER A 256 -11.97 -9.22 -1.85
N SER A 257 -11.80 -10.02 -0.79
CA SER A 257 -10.50 -10.41 -0.26
C SER A 257 -9.80 -11.42 -1.16
N ALA A 258 -10.56 -12.38 -1.71
CA ALA A 258 -10.05 -13.37 -2.67
C ALA A 258 -9.59 -12.70 -3.96
N LEU A 259 -10.32 -11.72 -4.50
CA LEU A 259 -9.87 -10.94 -5.66
C LEU A 259 -8.59 -10.15 -5.38
N TYR A 260 -8.46 -9.57 -4.18
CA TYR A 260 -7.22 -8.92 -3.76
C TYR A 260 -6.05 -9.90 -3.76
N ALA A 261 -6.18 -11.05 -3.10
CA ALA A 261 -5.13 -12.07 -3.06
C ALA A 261 -4.82 -12.67 -4.43
N PHE A 262 -5.84 -12.91 -5.25
CA PHE A 262 -5.70 -13.46 -6.59
C PHE A 262 -4.96 -12.49 -7.50
N GLY A 263 -5.33 -11.20 -7.45
CA GLY A 263 -4.62 -10.17 -8.19
C GLY A 263 -3.19 -9.93 -7.70
N SER A 264 -2.95 -9.96 -6.38
CA SER A 264 -1.60 -9.88 -5.81
C SER A 264 -0.73 -11.06 -6.21
N LEU A 265 -1.29 -12.27 -6.35
CA LEU A 265 -0.57 -13.45 -6.82
C LEU A 265 -0.23 -13.39 -8.32
N LEU A 266 -1.14 -12.85 -9.15
CA LEU A 266 -1.07 -12.95 -10.61
C LEU A 266 -0.34 -11.80 -11.31
N ARG A 267 -0.47 -10.56 -10.82
CA ARG A 267 0.13 -9.40 -11.50
C ARG A 267 1.65 -9.54 -11.57
N LYS A 268 2.21 -9.18 -12.72
CA LYS A 268 3.65 -9.27 -13.05
C LYS A 268 4.22 -10.69 -12.94
N PHE A 269 3.37 -11.72 -13.04
CA PHE A 269 3.80 -13.12 -12.93
C PHE A 269 3.24 -13.96 -14.10
N PRO A 270 3.84 -13.88 -15.31
CA PRO A 270 3.28 -14.48 -16.52
C PRO A 270 3.14 -16.01 -16.46
N LEU A 271 4.05 -16.72 -15.77
CA LEU A 271 3.90 -18.16 -15.56
C LEU A 271 2.66 -18.50 -14.74
N ALA A 272 2.38 -17.74 -13.68
CA ALA A 272 1.18 -17.92 -12.86
C ALA A 272 -0.09 -17.56 -13.65
N LEU A 273 -0.07 -16.46 -14.41
CA LEU A 273 -1.15 -16.09 -15.34
C LEU A 273 -1.46 -17.25 -16.29
N GLN A 274 -0.45 -17.80 -16.97
CA GLN A 274 -0.63 -18.92 -17.90
C GLN A 274 -1.26 -20.13 -17.21
N ARG A 275 -0.75 -20.54 -16.04
CA ARG A 275 -1.16 -21.79 -15.39
C ARG A 275 -2.52 -21.69 -14.70
N ILE A 276 -2.83 -20.54 -14.12
CA ILE A 276 -4.06 -20.34 -13.34
C ILE A 276 -5.21 -19.90 -14.24
N LEU A 277 -4.99 -18.93 -15.13
CA LEU A 277 -6.07 -18.39 -15.97
C LEU A 277 -6.51 -19.37 -17.07
N SER A 278 -5.60 -20.16 -17.63
CA SER A 278 -5.93 -21.16 -18.65
C SER A 278 -6.81 -22.33 -18.18
N THR A 279 -7.02 -22.47 -16.85
CA THR A 279 -7.87 -23.51 -16.27
C THR A 279 -9.17 -22.92 -15.76
N SER A 280 -9.37 -22.82 -14.44
CA SER A 280 -10.59 -22.26 -13.84
C SER A 280 -10.46 -20.78 -13.50
N GLY A 281 -9.26 -20.18 -13.59
CA GLY A 281 -9.03 -18.80 -13.16
C GLY A 281 -9.80 -17.76 -13.98
N THR A 282 -9.84 -17.89 -15.31
CA THR A 282 -10.63 -16.95 -16.15
C THR A 282 -12.12 -17.08 -15.87
N GLN A 283 -12.64 -18.32 -15.79
CA GLN A 283 -14.03 -18.57 -15.42
C GLN A 283 -14.37 -17.97 -14.05
N ALA A 284 -13.47 -18.10 -13.07
CA ALA A 284 -13.66 -17.59 -11.72
C ALA A 284 -13.80 -16.06 -11.69
N LEU A 285 -12.96 -15.32 -12.45
CA LEU A 285 -13.07 -13.87 -12.54
C LEU A 285 -14.38 -13.42 -13.17
N ILE A 286 -14.79 -14.07 -14.26
CA ILE A 286 -16.02 -13.72 -14.98
C ILE A 286 -17.25 -14.05 -14.14
N ALA A 287 -17.26 -15.20 -13.46
CA ALA A 287 -18.35 -15.59 -12.57
C ALA A 287 -18.63 -14.55 -11.47
N VAL A 288 -17.61 -13.83 -10.98
CA VAL A 288 -17.83 -12.75 -9.99
C VAL A 288 -18.62 -11.58 -10.57
N LEU A 289 -18.47 -11.27 -11.86
CA LEU A 289 -19.23 -10.22 -12.53
C LEU A 289 -20.73 -10.51 -12.56
N GLU A 290 -21.10 -11.80 -12.57
CA GLU A 290 -22.49 -12.27 -12.61
C GLU A 290 -23.12 -12.44 -11.22
N LYS A 291 -22.30 -12.55 -10.16
CA LYS A 291 -22.80 -12.76 -8.80
C LYS A 291 -23.59 -11.58 -8.26
N GLU A 292 -24.51 -11.89 -7.36
CA GLU A 292 -25.19 -10.90 -6.51
C GLU A 292 -24.23 -10.46 -5.39
N CYS A 293 -23.36 -9.50 -5.72
CA CYS A 293 -22.45 -8.85 -4.78
C CYS A 293 -22.34 -7.35 -5.10
N GLU A 294 -21.75 -6.59 -4.18
CA GLU A 294 -21.55 -5.15 -4.36
C GLU A 294 -20.79 -4.81 -5.65
N LEU A 295 -21.17 -3.70 -6.29
CA LEU A 295 -20.58 -3.25 -7.54
C LEU A 295 -19.06 -3.06 -7.45
N LYS A 296 -18.53 -2.65 -6.29
CA LYS A 296 -17.08 -2.52 -6.04
C LYS A 296 -16.33 -3.84 -6.19
N VAL A 297 -16.95 -4.98 -5.89
CA VAL A 297 -16.34 -6.31 -6.04
C VAL A 297 -16.31 -6.72 -7.51
N LYS A 298 -17.38 -6.40 -8.25
CA LYS A 298 -17.41 -6.59 -9.71
C LYS A 298 -16.35 -5.72 -10.41
N ALA A 299 -16.23 -4.46 -9.99
CA ALA A 299 -15.20 -3.55 -10.47
C ALA A 299 -13.80 -4.13 -10.26
N LYS A 300 -13.49 -4.64 -9.05
CA LYS A 300 -12.19 -5.30 -8.79
C LYS A 300 -11.88 -6.47 -9.73
N SER A 301 -12.88 -7.29 -10.07
CA SER A 301 -12.69 -8.41 -11.00
C SER A 301 -12.37 -7.90 -12.41
N LEU A 302 -13.16 -6.92 -12.88
CA LEU A 302 -12.94 -6.28 -14.18
C LEU A 302 -11.59 -5.55 -14.25
N THR A 303 -11.21 -4.83 -13.19
CA THR A 303 -9.91 -4.18 -13.08
C THR A 303 -8.78 -5.19 -13.15
N LEU A 304 -8.87 -6.35 -12.49
CA LEU A 304 -7.82 -7.37 -12.59
C LEU A 304 -7.70 -7.92 -14.03
N ILE A 305 -8.82 -8.14 -14.73
CA ILE A 305 -8.79 -8.54 -16.14
C ILE A 305 -8.13 -7.45 -16.99
N SER A 306 -8.53 -6.20 -16.79
CA SER A 306 -7.97 -5.02 -17.46
C SER A 306 -6.47 -4.90 -17.24
N ASP A 307 -6.02 -5.00 -15.99
CA ASP A 307 -4.60 -4.92 -15.62
C ASP A 307 -3.78 -5.96 -16.36
N VAL A 308 -4.26 -7.20 -16.46
CA VAL A 308 -3.55 -8.28 -17.16
C VAL A 308 -3.48 -8.03 -18.67
N ILE A 309 -4.53 -7.48 -19.28
CA ILE A 309 -4.53 -7.10 -20.71
C ILE A 309 -3.53 -5.98 -20.96
N VAL A 310 -3.58 -4.91 -20.15
CA VAL A 310 -2.69 -3.76 -20.25
C VAL A 310 -1.24 -4.17 -19.98
N GLU A 311 -0.99 -4.98 -18.95
CA GLU A 311 0.32 -5.52 -18.62
C GLU A 311 0.91 -6.30 -19.81
N LYS A 312 0.13 -7.22 -20.41
CA LYS A 312 0.57 -7.93 -21.62
C LYS A 312 0.90 -6.95 -22.76
N LYS A 313 0.03 -5.98 -23.03
CA LYS A 313 0.22 -5.01 -24.13
C LYS A 313 1.49 -4.18 -23.94
N LEU A 314 1.72 -3.68 -22.72
CA LEU A 314 2.91 -2.88 -22.37
C LEU A 314 4.21 -3.68 -22.48
N VAL A 315 4.22 -4.93 -21.99
CA VAL A 315 5.42 -5.77 -22.08
C VAL A 315 5.76 -6.09 -23.54
N LEU A 316 4.75 -6.34 -24.38
CA LEU A 316 4.97 -6.63 -25.80
C LEU A 316 5.32 -5.38 -26.62
N SER A 317 4.77 -4.21 -26.31
CA SER A 317 5.10 -2.96 -27.02
C SER A 317 6.53 -2.50 -26.73
N ASN A 318 7.02 -2.76 -25.52
CA ASN A 318 8.36 -2.34 -25.08
C ASN A 318 9.41 -3.46 -25.25
N TYR A 319 9.13 -4.47 -26.07
CA TYR A 319 10.01 -5.63 -26.24
C TYR A 319 11.44 -5.25 -26.67
N ALA A 320 11.57 -4.25 -27.54
CA ALA A 320 12.86 -3.79 -28.05
C ALA A 320 13.77 -3.19 -26.96
N ASP A 321 13.18 -2.68 -25.88
CA ASP A 321 13.87 -2.02 -24.76
C ASP A 321 13.88 -2.89 -23.49
N SER A 322 13.50 -4.17 -23.59
CA SER A 322 13.35 -5.05 -22.43
C SER A 322 14.67 -5.66 -21.97
N ASP A 323 15.02 -5.43 -20.70
CA ASP A 323 16.12 -6.10 -20.01
C ASP A 323 15.84 -7.61 -19.76
N ASN A 324 14.62 -8.10 -19.99
CA ASN A 324 14.21 -9.48 -19.73
C ASN A 324 13.39 -10.09 -20.90
N PRO A 325 14.06 -10.63 -21.93
CA PRO A 325 13.37 -11.22 -23.09
C PRO A 325 12.57 -12.48 -22.75
N LEU A 326 12.92 -13.19 -21.66
CA LEU A 326 12.19 -14.38 -21.22
C LEU A 326 10.79 -14.01 -20.72
N ALA A 327 10.67 -12.93 -19.93
CA ALA A 327 9.38 -12.46 -19.47
C ALA A 327 8.46 -12.11 -20.65
N ALA A 328 8.97 -11.37 -21.64
CA ALA A 328 8.20 -11.02 -22.82
C ALA A 328 7.74 -12.23 -23.64
N ALA A 329 8.58 -13.25 -23.78
CA ALA A 329 8.19 -14.51 -24.42
C ALA A 329 7.03 -15.19 -23.67
N GLN A 330 7.09 -15.22 -22.33
CA GLN A 330 6.00 -15.79 -21.51
C GLN A 330 4.68 -15.00 -21.66
N TYR A 331 4.73 -13.66 -21.75
CA TYR A 331 3.54 -12.86 -22.03
C TYR A 331 2.98 -13.09 -23.44
N ALA A 332 3.84 -13.29 -24.43
CA ALA A 332 3.43 -13.57 -25.81
C ALA A 332 2.61 -14.87 -25.90
N GLU A 333 2.95 -15.89 -25.10
CA GLU A 333 2.26 -17.19 -25.04
C GLU A 333 0.87 -17.14 -24.39
N LEU A 334 0.52 -16.07 -23.68
CA LEU A 334 -0.78 -15.98 -22.99
C LEU A 334 -1.94 -15.88 -23.98
N ASN A 335 -2.84 -16.86 -24.00
CA ASN A 335 -4.04 -16.86 -24.87
C ASN A 335 -5.23 -16.10 -24.25
N LEU A 336 -4.98 -14.92 -23.66
CA LEU A 336 -5.98 -14.14 -22.91
C LEU A 336 -7.26 -13.87 -23.70
N ALA A 337 -7.13 -13.41 -24.95
CA ALA A 337 -8.29 -13.09 -25.78
C ALA A 337 -9.19 -14.32 -25.99
N GLU A 338 -8.59 -15.49 -26.21
CA GLU A 338 -9.34 -16.74 -26.42
C GLU A 338 -10.00 -17.23 -25.13
N TRP A 339 -9.31 -17.14 -23.99
CA TRP A 339 -9.89 -17.51 -22.71
C TRP A 339 -11.06 -16.60 -22.32
N LEU A 340 -10.95 -15.29 -22.55
CA LEU A 340 -12.02 -14.33 -22.27
C LEU A 340 -13.24 -14.59 -23.16
N LYS A 341 -13.03 -14.81 -24.47
CA LYS A 341 -14.11 -15.16 -25.41
C LYS A 341 -14.79 -16.48 -25.06
N SER A 342 -14.02 -17.52 -24.76
CA SER A 342 -14.55 -18.85 -24.42
C SER A 342 -15.38 -18.87 -23.14
N ASN A 343 -15.20 -17.88 -22.27
CA ASN A 343 -15.95 -17.74 -21.02
C ASN A 343 -16.99 -16.60 -21.08
N ALA A 344 -17.40 -16.15 -22.26
CA ALA A 344 -18.45 -15.14 -22.46
C ALA A 344 -18.20 -13.79 -21.77
N PHE A 345 -16.92 -13.40 -21.60
CA PHE A 345 -16.55 -12.17 -20.91
C PHE A 345 -17.24 -10.92 -21.48
N CYS A 346 -17.28 -10.81 -22.81
CA CYS A 346 -17.82 -9.64 -23.49
C CYS A 346 -19.33 -9.49 -23.22
N GLU A 347 -20.07 -10.58 -23.32
CA GLU A 347 -21.51 -10.66 -23.05
C GLU A 347 -21.81 -10.38 -21.57
N THR A 348 -21.03 -10.96 -20.66
CA THR A 348 -21.19 -10.73 -19.21
C THR A 348 -20.98 -9.27 -18.83
N VAL A 349 -19.90 -8.63 -19.32
CA VAL A 349 -19.62 -7.21 -19.05
C VAL A 349 -20.69 -6.31 -19.67
N ASP A 350 -21.13 -6.63 -20.88
CA ASP A 350 -22.18 -5.89 -21.57
C ASP A 350 -23.48 -5.87 -20.75
N VAL A 351 -23.97 -7.05 -20.34
CA VAL A 351 -25.17 -7.17 -19.51
C VAL A 351 -25.00 -6.44 -18.17
N LEU A 352 -23.83 -6.58 -17.54
CA LEU A 352 -23.53 -5.92 -16.27
C LEU A 352 -23.61 -4.40 -16.39
N VAL A 353 -22.88 -3.79 -17.32
CA VAL A 353 -22.86 -2.33 -17.47
C VAL A 353 -24.23 -1.82 -17.92
N SER A 354 -24.85 -2.50 -18.88
CA SER A 354 -26.16 -2.14 -19.43
C SER A 354 -27.27 -2.12 -18.38
N SER A 355 -27.22 -3.04 -17.40
CA SER A 355 -28.25 -3.18 -16.35
C SER A 355 -28.03 -2.31 -15.12
N LYS A 356 -26.82 -1.74 -14.93
CA LYS A 356 -26.42 -1.03 -13.71
C LYS A 356 -26.33 0.49 -13.83
N LEU A 357 -26.97 1.09 -14.83
CA LEU A 357 -26.93 2.53 -15.10
C LEU A 357 -27.11 3.41 -13.85
N TYR A 358 -28.15 3.20 -13.04
CA TYR A 358 -28.41 4.04 -11.88
C TYR A 358 -27.36 3.87 -10.78
N GLU A 359 -26.97 2.62 -10.48
CA GLU A 359 -25.95 2.31 -9.46
C GLU A 359 -24.58 2.89 -9.85
N LEU A 360 -24.26 2.88 -11.14
CA LEU A 360 -23.06 3.50 -11.71
C LEU A 360 -23.10 5.04 -11.62
N LEU A 361 -24.23 5.67 -11.95
CA LEU A 361 -24.36 7.13 -11.85
C LEU A 361 -24.11 7.66 -10.43
N ASP A 362 -24.49 6.89 -9.42
CA ASP A 362 -24.31 7.24 -8.01
C ASP A 362 -22.87 7.05 -7.51
N GLN A 363 -22.00 6.34 -8.25
CA GLN A 363 -20.64 5.97 -7.83
C GLN A 363 -19.60 6.29 -8.90
N PRO A 364 -19.19 7.57 -9.06
CA PRO A 364 -18.24 8.00 -10.10
C PRO A 364 -16.91 7.26 -10.11
N ASP A 365 -16.35 6.97 -8.94
CA ASP A 365 -15.09 6.22 -8.82
C ASP A 365 -15.20 4.82 -9.45
N LEU A 366 -16.37 4.18 -9.31
CA LEU A 366 -16.60 2.88 -9.94
C LEU A 366 -16.77 3.01 -11.46
N VAL A 367 -17.41 4.08 -11.94
CA VAL A 367 -17.57 4.33 -13.38
C VAL A 367 -16.19 4.33 -14.05
N GLU A 368 -15.21 5.04 -13.49
CA GLU A 368 -13.84 5.05 -14.04
C GLU A 368 -13.27 3.63 -14.22
N TYR A 369 -13.39 2.76 -13.22
CA TYR A 369 -12.92 1.37 -13.33
C TYR A 369 -13.66 0.58 -14.43
N PHE A 370 -14.97 0.77 -14.58
CA PHE A 370 -15.74 0.12 -15.63
C PHE A 370 -15.36 0.63 -17.02
N ILE A 371 -15.19 1.94 -17.19
CA ILE A 371 -14.80 2.54 -18.47
C ILE A 371 -13.38 2.12 -18.85
N THR A 372 -12.45 2.16 -17.90
CA THR A 372 -11.07 1.67 -18.10
C THR A 372 -11.06 0.19 -18.52
N GLY A 373 -11.90 -0.64 -17.88
CA GLY A 373 -12.04 -2.06 -18.25
C GLY A 373 -12.62 -2.28 -19.64
N LEU A 374 -13.59 -1.46 -20.06
CA LEU A 374 -14.14 -1.50 -21.42
C LEU A 374 -13.09 -1.04 -22.45
N GLU A 375 -12.38 0.05 -22.19
CA GLU A 375 -11.33 0.57 -23.09
C GLU A 375 -10.19 -0.44 -23.28
N SER A 376 -9.70 -1.06 -22.20
CA SER A 376 -8.57 -2.01 -22.30
C SER A 376 -8.92 -3.29 -23.05
N SER A 377 -10.20 -3.68 -23.07
CA SER A 377 -10.66 -4.92 -23.70
C SER A 377 -11.46 -4.70 -24.98
N ILE A 378 -11.47 -3.47 -25.52
CA ILE A 378 -12.20 -3.12 -26.73
C ILE A 378 -11.79 -3.98 -27.94
N GLU A 379 -10.48 -4.22 -28.14
CA GLU A 379 -9.96 -5.04 -29.24
C GLU A 379 -10.51 -6.49 -29.21
N ILE A 380 -10.92 -6.97 -28.03
CA ILE A 380 -11.46 -8.32 -27.82
C ILE A 380 -12.98 -8.33 -28.02
N CYS A 381 -13.68 -7.30 -27.51
CA CYS A 381 -15.13 -7.30 -27.33
C CYS A 381 -15.93 -6.37 -28.24
N GLN A 382 -15.28 -5.57 -29.09
CA GLN A 382 -15.94 -4.60 -29.96
C GLN A 382 -17.08 -5.20 -30.79
N SER A 383 -16.90 -6.41 -31.33
CA SER A 383 -17.90 -7.09 -32.18
C SER A 383 -19.22 -7.41 -31.46
N VAL A 384 -19.19 -7.50 -30.13
CA VAL A 384 -20.35 -7.71 -29.25
C VAL A 384 -20.91 -6.36 -28.83
N TRP A 385 -20.07 -5.50 -28.24
CA TRP A 385 -20.49 -4.24 -27.63
C TRP A 385 -21.03 -3.20 -28.61
N SER A 386 -20.47 -3.13 -29.82
CA SER A 386 -20.94 -2.21 -30.88
C SER A 386 -22.36 -2.53 -31.37
N LYS A 387 -22.88 -3.73 -31.08
CA LYS A 387 -24.23 -4.16 -31.50
C LYS A 387 -25.28 -3.98 -30.40
N ASN A 388 -24.89 -3.67 -29.16
CA ASN A 388 -25.85 -3.53 -28.08
C ASN A 388 -26.34 -2.08 -27.91
N PRO A 389 -27.59 -1.75 -28.28
CA PRO A 389 -28.13 -0.40 -28.13
C PRO A 389 -28.30 0.01 -26.66
N GLN A 390 -28.49 -0.93 -25.74
CA GLN A 390 -28.63 -0.64 -24.31
C GLN A 390 -27.31 -0.18 -23.71
N LEU A 391 -26.20 -0.85 -24.05
CA LEU A 391 -24.87 -0.42 -23.64
C LEU A 391 -24.56 0.99 -24.16
N ARG A 392 -24.86 1.24 -25.44
CA ARG A 392 -24.74 2.57 -26.05
C ARG A 392 -25.54 3.62 -25.28
N HIS A 393 -26.79 3.30 -24.94
CA HIS A 393 -27.66 4.20 -24.18
C HIS A 393 -27.11 4.49 -22.79
N THR A 394 -26.65 3.46 -22.07
CA THR A 394 -26.04 3.60 -20.74
C THR A 394 -24.81 4.51 -20.79
N LEU A 395 -23.86 4.24 -21.69
CA LEU A 395 -22.64 5.05 -21.83
C LEU A 395 -22.94 6.51 -22.20
N LEU A 396 -23.83 6.74 -23.17
CA LEU A 396 -24.25 8.10 -23.54
C LEU A 396 -24.93 8.83 -22.38
N THR A 397 -25.74 8.14 -21.60
CA THR A 397 -26.43 8.73 -20.45
C THR A 397 -25.44 9.14 -19.37
N ILE A 398 -24.49 8.28 -19.01
CA ILE A 398 -23.44 8.60 -18.03
C ILE A 398 -22.59 9.77 -18.53
N LYS A 399 -22.11 9.72 -19.77
CA LYS A 399 -21.34 10.80 -20.38
C LYS A 399 -22.07 12.13 -20.28
N ASN A 400 -23.30 12.19 -20.78
CA ASN A 400 -24.07 13.44 -20.80
C ASN A 400 -24.34 13.94 -19.38
N ARG A 401 -24.61 13.05 -18.42
CA ARG A 401 -24.79 13.45 -17.01
C ARG A 401 -23.54 14.07 -16.42
N TYR A 402 -22.37 13.56 -16.76
CA TYR A 402 -21.10 14.03 -16.21
C TYR A 402 -20.56 15.28 -16.90
N MET A 403 -20.84 15.49 -18.20
CA MET A 403 -20.40 16.67 -18.96
C MET A 403 -20.93 18.01 -18.43
N TYR A 404 -22.10 18.03 -17.78
CA TYR A 404 -22.75 19.26 -17.32
C TYR A 404 -22.51 19.57 -15.84
N VAL A 405 -21.65 18.80 -15.15
CA VAL A 405 -21.32 19.01 -13.75
C VAL A 405 -20.03 19.85 -13.66
N GLN A 406 -19.97 20.78 -12.71
CA GLN A 406 -18.74 21.51 -12.36
C GLN A 406 -17.81 20.63 -11.49
N ASP A 407 -17.50 19.43 -11.98
CA ASP A 407 -16.66 18.44 -11.32
C ASP A 407 -15.66 17.91 -12.35
N GLU A 408 -14.39 18.23 -12.14
CA GLU A 408 -13.29 17.93 -13.07
C GLU A 408 -13.12 16.42 -13.27
N PHE A 409 -13.21 15.63 -12.20
CA PHE A 409 -13.08 14.18 -12.26
C PHE A 409 -14.19 13.56 -13.11
N ARG A 410 -15.43 14.00 -12.92
CA ARG A 410 -16.56 13.54 -13.76
C ARG A 410 -16.38 13.96 -15.22
N LEU A 411 -15.84 15.16 -15.47
CA LEU A 411 -15.58 15.62 -16.83
C LEU A 411 -14.53 14.75 -17.53
N GLU A 412 -13.46 14.36 -16.84
CA GLU A 412 -12.45 13.43 -17.37
C GLU A 412 -13.06 12.08 -17.75
N ILE A 413 -13.88 11.50 -16.86
CA ILE A 413 -14.61 10.26 -17.15
C ILE A 413 -15.52 10.44 -18.38
N ALA A 414 -16.22 11.57 -18.50
CA ALA A 414 -17.07 11.83 -19.66
C ALA A 414 -16.27 11.89 -20.97
N GLN A 415 -15.08 12.49 -20.95
CA GLN A 415 -14.17 12.52 -22.10
C GLN A 415 -13.63 11.12 -22.45
N GLN A 416 -13.32 10.29 -21.45
CA GLN A 416 -12.98 8.88 -21.65
C GLN A 416 -14.14 8.14 -22.34
N ILE A 417 -15.36 8.25 -21.81
CA ILE A 417 -16.55 7.63 -22.42
C ILE A 417 -16.77 8.12 -23.86
N GLU A 418 -16.51 9.40 -24.16
CA GLU A 418 -16.62 9.91 -25.53
C GLU A 418 -15.65 9.22 -26.50
N ARG A 419 -14.40 8.98 -26.07
CA ARG A 419 -13.40 8.25 -26.86
C ARG A 419 -13.83 6.79 -27.05
N LEU A 420 -14.20 6.11 -25.97
CA LEU A 420 -14.70 4.73 -26.02
C LEU A 420 -15.88 4.57 -27.00
N ILE A 421 -16.85 5.50 -26.99
CA ILE A 421 -17.98 5.47 -27.93
C ILE A 421 -17.50 5.66 -29.38
N LYS A 422 -16.53 6.55 -29.63
CA LYS A 422 -15.98 6.73 -30.98
C LYS A 422 -15.35 5.43 -31.47
N ASP A 423 -14.55 4.77 -30.64
CA ASP A 423 -13.87 3.53 -31.04
C ASP A 423 -14.87 2.37 -31.26
N LEU A 424 -15.90 2.28 -30.42
CA LEU A 424 -16.94 1.26 -30.53
C LEU A 424 -17.83 1.41 -31.78
N TYR A 425 -18.22 2.64 -32.15
CA TYR A 425 -19.31 2.86 -33.12
C TYR A 425 -18.90 3.58 -34.40
N ASN A 426 -17.77 4.30 -34.44
CA ASN A 426 -17.34 5.02 -35.65
C ASN A 426 -16.45 4.19 -36.59
N SER A 427 -16.19 2.93 -36.25
CA SER A 427 -15.47 1.95 -37.08
C SER A 427 -16.41 1.12 -37.98
N ILE A 428 -17.72 1.40 -37.99
CA ILE A 428 -18.62 0.85 -39.00
C ILE A 428 -18.30 1.57 -40.32
N ASN A 429 -17.44 0.92 -41.11
CA ASN A 429 -17.22 1.26 -42.51
C ASN A 429 -18.56 1.46 -43.22
N HIS A 430 -18.64 2.54 -43.98
CA HIS A 430 -19.68 2.86 -44.96
C HIS A 430 -19.81 1.85 -46.12
N GLU A 431 -19.53 0.56 -45.90
CA GLU A 431 -19.54 -0.47 -46.97
C GLU A 431 -20.75 -1.41 -46.95
N GLU A 432 -21.65 -1.30 -45.96
CA GLU A 432 -22.93 -2.00 -45.98
C GLU A 432 -24.09 -1.03 -45.72
N LEU A 433 -24.39 -0.19 -46.72
CA LEU A 433 -25.69 0.45 -46.91
C LEU A 433 -26.01 0.60 -48.40
#